data_AF-A0A524E443-F1
#
_entry.id   AF-A0A524E443-F1
#
_cell.length_a   1.000
_cell.length_b   1.000
_cell.length_c   1.000
_cell.angle_alpha   90.00
_cell.angle_beta   90.00
_cell.angle_gamma   90.00
#
_symmetry.space_group_name_H-M   'P 1'
#
loop_
_entity.id
_entity.type
_entity.pdbx_description
1 polymer ?
#
loop_
_entity_poly.entity_id
_entity_poly.type
_entity_poly.pdbx_seq_one_letter_code
_entity_poly.pdbx_strand_id
1 'polypeptide(L)'
;MSKIQAFDLDKIREIFIPIDSLHGKLNLLEEEYKKFIKFEEQGVQEIPSEDFSKQIQSVSKYIRNLFPHMTEISKRNLSKFLFIKDNLVKKYRLALKKDLKLLNLNQEKSKIIGLYLIDNKKISKIIDIISYIYSIELHQWLDIFDSLKLNSLYRSSVKKSEKFYSILIEKRLSQELNKIPEDTAKILVDDFKKAYREDPDITFQSFLRDIEKRLTKKDLDERKKFIKKNKEKKELEKLIKAQEAQKQAYQDYLSLSDREFERKRRKSKREKLSDLVEKTKQTEKIEITEEITEKIEKFKAKLGDSFQEKYMIQQDDEEDPINIIRKRKEEKEKEYKKYLNKFKEDE
;
A
#
# COMPACT_ATOMS: atom_id res chain seq x y z
N MET A 1 -16.07 18.35 -64.20
CA MET A 1 -15.85 16.92 -63.90
C MET A 1 -16.85 16.49 -62.85
N SER A 2 -17.60 15.44 -63.14
CA SER A 2 -18.65 14.89 -62.27
C SER A 2 -18.11 14.71 -60.85
N LYS A 3 -18.77 15.34 -59.88
CA LYS A 3 -18.55 15.08 -58.45
C LYS A 3 -18.85 13.60 -58.24
N ILE A 4 -17.81 12.76 -58.24
CA ILE A 4 -17.88 11.39 -57.75
C ILE A 4 -18.46 11.55 -56.35
N GLN A 5 -19.73 11.18 -56.17
CA GLN A 5 -20.39 11.25 -54.87
C GLN A 5 -19.44 10.56 -53.89
N ALA A 6 -19.00 11.30 -52.89
CA ALA A 6 -18.10 10.79 -51.87
C ALA A 6 -18.64 9.44 -51.41
N PHE A 7 -17.77 8.44 -51.48
CA PHE A 7 -18.05 7.04 -51.19
C PHE A 7 -18.32 6.90 -49.69
N ASP A 8 -19.43 7.42 -49.20
CA ASP A 8 -19.62 7.70 -47.77
C ASP A 8 -19.68 6.42 -46.92
N LEU A 9 -19.00 6.40 -45.77
CA LEU A 9 -19.06 5.29 -44.83
C LEU A 9 -20.48 5.08 -44.31
N ASP A 10 -21.25 6.17 -44.18
CA ASP A 10 -22.62 6.10 -43.72
C ASP A 10 -23.52 5.44 -44.76
N LYS A 11 -23.30 5.69 -46.05
CA LYS A 11 -23.97 4.97 -47.15
C LYS A 11 -23.59 3.49 -47.19
N ILE A 12 -22.32 3.16 -46.94
CA ILE A 12 -21.92 1.76 -46.79
C ILE A 12 -22.68 1.15 -45.60
N ARG A 13 -22.69 1.80 -44.44
CA ARG A 13 -23.42 1.30 -43.27
C ARG A 13 -24.90 1.07 -43.58
N GLU A 14 -25.58 2.03 -44.19
CA GLU A 14 -26.99 1.94 -44.60
C GLU A 14 -27.27 0.72 -45.47
N ILE A 15 -26.43 0.47 -46.50
CA ILE A 15 -26.58 -0.69 -47.40
C ILE A 15 -26.46 -2.02 -46.63
N PHE A 16 -25.68 -2.05 -45.55
CA PHE A 16 -25.40 -3.27 -44.78
C PHE A 16 -26.28 -3.42 -43.51
N ILE A 17 -27.12 -2.46 -43.13
CA ILE A 17 -28.11 -2.60 -42.02
C ILE A 17 -29.01 -3.84 -42.17
N PRO A 18 -29.54 -4.15 -43.37
CA PRO A 18 -30.39 -5.33 -43.55
C PRO A 18 -29.70 -6.66 -43.23
N ILE A 19 -28.36 -6.71 -43.27
CA ILE A 19 -27.59 -7.93 -42.98
C ILE A 19 -27.55 -8.23 -41.49
N ASP A 20 -27.48 -7.20 -40.65
CA ASP A 20 -27.58 -7.37 -39.21
C ASP A 20 -28.97 -7.90 -38.83
N SER A 21 -30.02 -7.42 -39.52
CA SER A 21 -31.38 -7.98 -39.40
C SER A 21 -31.47 -9.43 -39.88
N LEU A 22 -30.81 -9.79 -40.99
CA LEU A 22 -30.74 -11.17 -41.48
C LEU A 22 -30.02 -12.10 -40.50
N HIS A 23 -28.95 -11.64 -39.86
CA HIS A 23 -28.27 -12.39 -38.79
C HIS A 23 -29.20 -12.65 -37.61
N GLY A 24 -29.96 -11.64 -37.17
CA GLY A 24 -30.97 -11.80 -36.12
C GLY A 24 -32.06 -12.81 -36.49
N LYS A 25 -32.59 -12.74 -37.72
CA LYS A 25 -33.59 -13.69 -38.22
C LYS A 25 -33.07 -15.12 -38.31
N LEU A 26 -31.80 -15.30 -38.69
CA LEU A 26 -31.17 -16.62 -38.72
C LEU A 26 -31.08 -17.22 -37.31
N ASN A 27 -30.65 -16.42 -36.33
CA ASN A 27 -30.57 -16.87 -34.94
C ASN A 27 -31.96 -17.25 -34.39
N LEU A 28 -32.98 -16.45 -34.67
CA LEU A 28 -34.37 -16.77 -34.30
C LEU A 28 -34.84 -18.08 -34.95
N LEU A 29 -34.52 -18.29 -36.23
CA LEU A 29 -34.83 -19.54 -36.92
C LEU A 29 -34.11 -20.75 -36.29
N GLU A 30 -32.85 -20.60 -35.88
CA GLU A 30 -32.12 -21.64 -35.15
C GLU A 30 -32.74 -21.94 -33.76
N GLU A 31 -33.24 -20.92 -33.07
CA GLU A 31 -33.94 -21.09 -31.78
C GLU A 31 -35.30 -21.78 -31.95
N GLU A 32 -36.11 -21.35 -32.92
CA GLU A 32 -37.41 -21.97 -33.20
C GLU A 32 -37.25 -23.44 -33.63
N TYR A 33 -36.21 -23.76 -34.41
CA TYR A 33 -35.91 -25.15 -34.75
C TYR A 33 -35.51 -25.98 -33.53
N LYS A 34 -34.75 -25.43 -32.58
CA LYS A 34 -34.43 -26.11 -31.31
C LYS A 34 -35.70 -26.35 -30.47
N LYS A 35 -36.62 -25.39 -30.42
CA LYS A 35 -37.92 -25.58 -29.76
C LYS A 35 -38.71 -26.69 -30.44
N PHE A 36 -38.76 -26.69 -31.77
CA PHE A 36 -39.40 -27.72 -32.57
C PHE A 36 -38.86 -29.12 -32.26
N ILE A 37 -37.53 -29.30 -32.22
CA ILE A 37 -36.93 -30.60 -31.84
C ILE A 37 -37.39 -31.05 -30.46
N LYS A 38 -37.37 -30.16 -29.47
CA LYS A 38 -37.84 -30.48 -28.10
C LYS A 38 -39.32 -30.88 -28.08
N PHE A 39 -40.17 -30.15 -28.80
CA PHE A 39 -41.59 -30.49 -28.93
C PHE A 39 -41.80 -31.82 -29.64
N GLU A 40 -41.00 -32.12 -30.66
CA GLU A 40 -41.06 -33.40 -31.37
C GLU A 40 -40.66 -34.57 -30.44
N GLU A 41 -39.58 -34.42 -29.67
CA GLU A 41 -39.10 -35.41 -28.71
C GLU A 41 -40.10 -35.67 -27.57
N GLN A 42 -40.80 -34.63 -27.10
CA GLN A 42 -41.74 -34.73 -25.98
C GLN A 42 -43.17 -35.10 -26.40
N GLY A 43 -43.65 -34.59 -27.55
CA GLY A 43 -45.07 -34.62 -27.89
C GLY A 43 -45.50 -35.71 -28.86
N VAL A 44 -44.61 -36.25 -29.70
CA VAL A 44 -45.01 -37.22 -30.76
C VAL A 44 -45.36 -38.60 -30.19
N GLN A 45 -44.85 -38.95 -29.01
CA GLN A 45 -45.12 -40.24 -28.35
C GLN A 45 -46.46 -40.28 -27.59
N GLU A 46 -47.02 -39.13 -27.24
CA GLU A 46 -48.27 -39.02 -26.45
C GLU A 46 -49.54 -38.93 -27.32
N ILE A 47 -49.40 -38.94 -28.65
CA ILE A 47 -50.52 -38.79 -29.59
C ILE A 47 -51.24 -40.14 -29.75
N PRO A 48 -52.52 -40.26 -29.36
CA PRO A 48 -53.25 -41.53 -29.40
C PRO A 48 -53.69 -41.96 -30.82
N SER A 49 -53.67 -41.04 -31.80
CA SER A 49 -54.04 -41.33 -33.19
C SER A 49 -52.81 -41.67 -34.03
N GLU A 50 -52.76 -42.90 -34.54
CA GLU A 50 -51.65 -43.43 -35.34
C GLU A 50 -51.51 -42.72 -36.70
N ASP A 51 -52.63 -42.38 -37.34
CA ASP A 51 -52.64 -41.67 -38.63
C ASP A 51 -52.16 -40.22 -38.49
N PHE A 52 -52.56 -39.55 -37.41
CA PHE A 52 -52.11 -38.18 -37.11
C PHE A 52 -50.61 -38.17 -36.75
N SER A 53 -50.14 -39.18 -36.00
CA SER A 53 -48.72 -39.35 -35.70
C SER A 53 -47.88 -39.55 -36.98
N LYS A 54 -48.34 -40.38 -37.93
CA LYS A 54 -47.68 -40.58 -39.24
C LYS A 54 -47.61 -39.29 -40.06
N GLN A 55 -48.69 -38.49 -40.06
CA GLN A 55 -48.69 -37.19 -40.73
C GLN A 55 -47.69 -36.21 -40.10
N ILE A 56 -47.67 -36.10 -38.77
CA ILE A 56 -46.70 -35.25 -38.06
C ILE A 56 -45.27 -35.70 -38.34
N GLN A 57 -44.97 -37.01 -38.27
CA GLN A 57 -43.64 -37.53 -38.58
C GLN A 57 -43.20 -37.19 -40.00
N SER A 58 -44.11 -37.24 -40.97
CA SER A 58 -43.80 -36.88 -42.35
C SER A 58 -43.43 -35.39 -42.47
N VAL A 59 -44.20 -34.50 -41.83
CA VAL A 59 -43.96 -33.06 -41.81
C VAL A 59 -42.66 -32.74 -41.06
N SER A 60 -42.43 -33.39 -39.91
CA SER A 60 -41.20 -33.23 -39.14
C SER A 60 -39.97 -33.63 -39.93
N LYS A 61 -40.05 -34.73 -40.70
CA LYS A 61 -38.96 -35.15 -41.59
C LYS A 61 -38.67 -34.10 -42.67
N TYR A 62 -39.70 -33.48 -43.25
CA TYR A 62 -39.52 -32.37 -44.19
C TYR A 62 -38.82 -31.18 -43.54
N ILE A 63 -39.25 -30.78 -42.33
CA ILE A 63 -38.65 -29.67 -41.58
C ILE A 63 -37.18 -29.96 -41.24
N ARG A 64 -36.86 -31.17 -40.75
CA ARG A 64 -35.50 -31.63 -40.45
C ARG A 64 -34.57 -31.61 -41.67
N ASN A 65 -35.10 -31.86 -42.87
CA ASN A 65 -34.33 -31.81 -44.10
C ASN A 65 -34.17 -30.37 -44.63
N LEU A 66 -35.21 -29.55 -44.51
CA LEU A 66 -35.23 -28.20 -45.05
C LEU A 66 -34.39 -27.21 -44.22
N PHE A 67 -34.41 -27.36 -42.90
CA PHE A 67 -33.71 -26.45 -41.99
C PHE A 67 -32.18 -26.38 -42.22
N PRO A 68 -31.44 -27.51 -42.33
CA PRO A 68 -30.00 -27.47 -42.63
C PRO A 68 -29.70 -26.76 -43.94
N HIS A 69 -30.49 -27.00 -45.00
CA HIS A 69 -30.28 -26.37 -46.31
C HIS A 69 -30.51 -24.85 -46.24
N MET A 70 -31.58 -24.42 -45.58
CA MET A 70 -31.86 -22.99 -45.38
C MET A 70 -30.77 -22.30 -44.55
N THR A 71 -30.28 -22.98 -43.51
CA THR A 71 -29.21 -22.47 -42.65
C THR A 71 -27.90 -22.34 -43.43
N GLU A 72 -27.54 -23.34 -44.23
CA GLU A 72 -26.33 -23.33 -45.04
C GLU A 72 -26.37 -22.21 -46.10
N ILE A 73 -27.48 -22.10 -46.85
CA ILE A 73 -27.67 -21.04 -47.85
C ILE A 73 -27.57 -19.66 -47.19
N SER A 74 -28.22 -19.47 -46.04
CA SER A 74 -28.22 -18.19 -45.33
C SER A 74 -26.83 -17.85 -44.81
N LYS A 75 -26.10 -18.80 -44.20
CA LYS A 75 -24.70 -18.61 -43.75
C LYS A 75 -23.77 -18.29 -44.91
N ARG A 76 -23.91 -18.98 -46.05
CA ARG A 76 -23.13 -18.71 -47.26
C ARG A 76 -23.40 -17.33 -47.85
N ASN A 77 -24.65 -16.87 -47.81
CA ASN A 77 -25.00 -15.54 -48.28
C ASN A 77 -24.46 -14.47 -47.33
N LEU A 78 -24.63 -14.64 -46.02
CA LEU A 78 -24.08 -13.74 -45.00
C LEU A 78 -22.55 -13.60 -45.14
N SER A 79 -21.82 -14.70 -45.33
CA SER A 79 -20.37 -14.64 -45.52
C SER A 79 -19.95 -13.88 -46.77
N LYS A 80 -20.65 -14.09 -47.90
CA LYS A 80 -20.43 -13.30 -49.13
C LYS A 80 -20.68 -11.82 -48.90
N PHE A 81 -21.77 -11.47 -48.22
CA PHE A 81 -22.11 -10.08 -47.94
C PHE A 81 -21.08 -9.42 -47.01
N LEU A 82 -20.65 -10.10 -45.95
CA LEU A 82 -19.60 -9.62 -45.06
C LEU A 82 -18.28 -9.39 -45.81
N PHE A 83 -17.91 -10.32 -46.69
CA PHE A 83 -16.73 -10.15 -47.54
C PHE A 83 -16.83 -8.92 -48.45
N ILE A 84 -18.00 -8.66 -49.03
CA ILE A 84 -18.24 -7.46 -49.85
C ILE A 84 -18.15 -6.20 -48.97
N LYS A 85 -18.76 -6.20 -47.78
CA LYS A 85 -18.69 -5.10 -46.80
C LYS A 85 -17.24 -4.75 -46.48
N ASP A 86 -16.44 -5.75 -46.11
CA ASP A 86 -15.05 -5.56 -45.72
C ASP A 86 -14.21 -5.00 -46.88
N ASN A 87 -14.43 -5.51 -48.10
CA ASN A 87 -13.76 -5.00 -49.29
C ASN A 87 -14.14 -3.56 -49.60
N LEU A 88 -15.42 -3.18 -49.46
CA LEU A 88 -15.87 -1.81 -49.67
C LEU A 88 -15.27 -0.86 -48.63
N VAL A 89 -15.28 -1.25 -47.35
CA VAL A 89 -14.65 -0.48 -46.27
C VAL A 89 -13.14 -0.34 -46.50
N LYS A 90 -12.46 -1.41 -46.92
CA LYS A 90 -11.02 -1.37 -47.23
C LYS A 90 -10.73 -0.43 -48.40
N LYS A 91 -11.50 -0.50 -49.48
CA LYS A 91 -11.38 0.40 -50.63
C LYS A 91 -11.63 1.86 -50.23
N TYR A 92 -12.66 2.12 -49.43
CA TYR A 92 -12.92 3.46 -48.89
C TYR A 92 -11.74 3.99 -48.08
N ARG A 93 -11.22 3.22 -47.11
CA ARG A 93 -10.07 3.63 -46.29
C ARG A 93 -8.85 3.95 -47.14
N LEU A 94 -8.59 3.16 -48.18
CA LEU A 94 -7.48 3.41 -49.09
C LEU A 94 -7.68 4.68 -49.92
N ALA A 95 -8.90 4.92 -50.42
CA ALA A 95 -9.24 6.15 -51.13
C ALA A 95 -9.06 7.36 -50.21
N LEU A 96 -9.63 7.31 -49.00
CA LEU A 96 -9.53 8.40 -48.03
C LEU A 96 -8.08 8.64 -47.60
N LYS A 97 -7.26 7.60 -47.43
CA LYS A 97 -5.82 7.75 -47.17
C LYS A 97 -5.08 8.42 -48.32
N LYS A 98 -5.46 8.14 -49.58
CA LYS A 98 -4.89 8.82 -50.76
C LYS A 98 -5.33 10.27 -50.80
N ASP A 99 -6.61 10.56 -50.56
CA ASP A 99 -7.14 11.92 -50.52
C ASP A 99 -6.47 12.75 -49.42
N LEU A 100 -6.29 12.17 -48.22
CA LEU A 100 -5.53 12.79 -47.12
C LEU A 100 -4.06 13.05 -47.47
N LYS A 101 -3.42 12.17 -48.25
CA LYS A 101 -2.05 12.40 -48.73
C LYS A 101 -1.97 13.50 -49.79
N LEU A 102 -3.02 13.67 -50.60
CA LEU A 102 -3.11 14.71 -51.62
C LEU A 102 -3.45 16.08 -51.02
N LEU A 103 -4.05 16.10 -49.82
CA LEU A 103 -4.21 17.32 -49.03
C LEU A 103 -2.84 17.75 -48.51
N ASN A 104 -2.13 18.55 -49.31
CA ASN A 104 -0.99 19.35 -48.85
C ASN A 104 -1.48 20.39 -47.82
N LEU A 105 -1.60 19.96 -46.57
CA LEU A 105 -1.91 20.84 -45.46
C LEU A 105 -0.68 21.71 -45.19
N ASN A 106 -0.85 23.03 -45.29
CA ASN A 106 0.13 23.98 -44.76
C ASN A 106 0.39 23.67 -43.27
N GLN A 107 1.63 23.81 -42.80
CA GLN A 107 2.06 23.48 -41.44
C GLN A 107 1.14 24.10 -40.37
N GLU A 108 0.70 25.34 -40.59
CA GLU A 108 -0.23 26.04 -39.69
C GLU A 108 -1.62 25.39 -39.62
N LYS A 109 -2.19 25.00 -40.78
CA LYS A 109 -3.49 24.33 -40.83
C LYS A 109 -3.42 22.93 -40.19
N SER A 110 -2.31 22.21 -40.40
CA SER A 110 -2.05 20.93 -39.73
C SER A 110 -1.98 21.09 -38.21
N LYS A 111 -1.30 22.15 -37.72
CA LYS A 111 -1.21 22.46 -36.29
C LYS A 111 -2.57 22.77 -35.68
N ILE A 112 -3.40 23.56 -36.35
CA ILE A 112 -4.76 23.90 -35.90
C ILE A 112 -5.63 22.64 -35.81
N ILE A 113 -5.59 21.78 -36.84
CA ILE A 113 -6.32 20.51 -36.85
C ILE A 113 -5.80 19.58 -35.73
N GLY A 114 -4.47 19.50 -35.56
CA GLY A 114 -3.84 18.69 -34.51
C GLY A 114 -4.27 19.13 -33.11
N LEU A 115 -4.20 20.44 -32.82
CA LEU A 115 -4.65 21.01 -31.55
C LEU A 115 -6.14 20.73 -31.32
N TYR A 116 -6.98 20.95 -32.32
CA TYR A 116 -8.41 20.63 -32.25
C TYR A 116 -8.69 19.14 -31.97
N LEU A 117 -7.89 18.23 -32.52
CA LEU A 117 -8.03 16.79 -32.26
C LEU A 117 -7.56 16.40 -30.85
N ILE A 118 -6.51 17.05 -30.32
CA ILE A 118 -6.04 16.91 -28.94
C ILE A 118 -7.11 17.39 -27.96
N ASP A 119 -7.62 18.60 -28.17
CA ASP A 119 -8.59 19.25 -27.28
C ASP A 119 -9.87 18.43 -27.16
N ASN A 120 -10.33 17.84 -28.27
CA ASN A 120 -11.52 17.01 -28.30
C ASN A 120 -11.27 15.54 -27.92
N LYS A 121 -10.06 15.16 -27.50
CA LYS A 121 -9.65 13.76 -27.19
C LYS A 121 -10.01 12.76 -28.30
N LYS A 122 -10.04 13.22 -29.57
CA LYS A 122 -10.37 12.37 -30.73
C LYS A 122 -9.16 11.66 -31.32
N ILE A 123 -7.98 11.86 -30.72
CA ILE A 123 -6.76 11.14 -31.10
C ILE A 123 -6.79 9.77 -30.44
N SER A 124 -7.29 8.79 -31.19
CA SER A 124 -6.92 7.40 -30.95
C SER A 124 -5.47 7.23 -31.37
N LYS A 125 -4.63 6.71 -30.47
CA LYS A 125 -3.28 6.25 -30.83
C LYS A 125 -3.44 5.28 -32.00
N ILE A 126 -2.92 5.64 -33.18
CA ILE A 126 -2.90 4.73 -34.33
C ILE A 126 -1.92 3.62 -33.96
N ILE A 127 -2.49 2.52 -33.48
CA ILE A 127 -1.75 1.28 -33.23
C ILE A 127 -1.65 0.62 -34.61
N ASP A 128 -0.56 0.91 -35.35
CA ASP A 128 -0.30 0.40 -36.71
C ASP A 128 -0.26 -1.14 -36.78
N ILE A 129 -0.09 -1.79 -35.63
CA ILE A 129 -0.15 -3.24 -35.47
C ILE A 129 -1.12 -3.49 -34.32
N ILE A 130 -2.37 -3.84 -34.62
CA ILE A 130 -3.21 -4.50 -33.61
C ILE A 130 -2.53 -5.83 -33.34
N SER A 131 -1.56 -5.84 -32.43
CA SER A 131 -1.04 -7.05 -31.84
C SER A 131 -2.18 -7.57 -31.00
N TYR A 132 -3.06 -8.36 -31.61
CA TYR A 132 -3.81 -9.36 -30.87
C TYR A 132 -2.75 -10.27 -30.27
N ILE A 133 -2.28 -9.92 -29.08
CA ILE A 133 -1.66 -10.91 -28.22
C ILE A 133 -2.85 -11.78 -27.83
N TYR A 134 -2.95 -12.96 -28.44
CA TYR A 134 -3.87 -13.97 -27.96
C TYR A 134 -3.63 -14.08 -26.45
N SER A 135 -4.66 -13.80 -25.65
CA SER A 135 -4.53 -13.99 -24.22
C SER A 135 -4.13 -15.44 -24.02
N ILE A 136 -2.97 -15.64 -23.40
CA ILE A 136 -2.46 -16.96 -23.02
C ILE A 136 -3.61 -17.69 -22.31
N GLU A 137 -3.99 -18.86 -22.83
CA GLU A 137 -5.05 -19.66 -22.24
C GLU A 137 -4.62 -20.14 -20.84
N LEU A 138 -5.57 -20.44 -19.96
CA LEU A 138 -5.28 -20.84 -18.58
C LEU A 138 -4.27 -22.01 -18.50
N HIS A 139 -4.39 -22.99 -19.41
CA HIS A 139 -3.51 -24.15 -19.46
C HIS A 139 -2.06 -23.75 -19.78
N GLN A 140 -1.86 -22.82 -20.71
CA GLN A 140 -0.53 -22.30 -21.07
C GLN A 140 0.09 -21.49 -19.91
N TRP A 141 -0.73 -20.78 -19.13
CA TRP A 141 -0.26 -20.13 -17.91
C TRP A 141 0.25 -21.12 -16.87
N LEU A 142 -0.44 -22.26 -16.69
CA LEU A 142 0.00 -23.32 -15.79
C LEU A 142 1.31 -23.95 -16.28
N ASP A 143 1.44 -24.21 -17.57
CA ASP A 143 2.66 -24.78 -18.16
C ASP A 143 3.86 -23.83 -18.02
N ILE A 144 3.65 -22.53 -18.25
CA ILE A 144 4.68 -21.50 -18.01
C ILE A 144 5.04 -21.46 -16.53
N PHE A 145 4.06 -21.53 -15.63
CA PHE A 145 4.30 -21.50 -14.20
C PHE A 145 5.10 -22.72 -13.72
N ASP A 146 4.78 -23.92 -14.21
CA ASP A 146 5.53 -25.13 -13.89
C ASP A 146 6.93 -25.13 -14.50
N SER A 147 7.09 -24.59 -15.71
CA SER A 147 8.41 -24.35 -16.33
C SER A 147 9.24 -23.35 -15.52
N LEU A 148 8.62 -22.30 -14.99
CA LEU A 148 9.27 -21.33 -14.10
C LEU A 148 9.67 -21.97 -12.76
N LYS A 149 8.87 -22.87 -12.18
CA LYS A 149 9.27 -23.61 -10.97
C LYS A 149 10.53 -24.44 -11.19
N LEU A 150 10.70 -25.03 -12.37
CA LEU A 150 11.89 -25.80 -12.74
C LEU A 150 13.11 -24.91 -13.02
N ASN A 151 12.88 -23.63 -13.34
CA ASN A 151 13.95 -22.68 -13.61
C ASN A 151 14.71 -22.28 -12.34
N SER A 152 16.03 -22.50 -12.33
CA SER A 152 16.91 -22.23 -11.19
C SER A 152 17.00 -20.74 -10.85
N LEU A 153 17.00 -19.84 -11.85
CA LEU A 153 17.04 -18.40 -11.65
C LEU A 153 15.75 -17.89 -11.02
N TYR A 154 14.60 -18.38 -11.50
CA TYR A 154 13.30 -18.04 -10.92
C TYR A 154 13.23 -18.49 -9.45
N ARG A 155 13.57 -19.76 -9.17
CA ARG A 155 13.61 -20.28 -7.80
C ARG A 155 14.54 -19.50 -6.88
N SER A 156 15.70 -19.09 -7.39
CA SER A 156 16.65 -18.25 -6.63
C SER A 156 16.06 -16.88 -6.31
N SER A 157 15.31 -16.29 -7.24
CA SER A 157 14.69 -14.97 -7.09
C SER A 157 13.49 -15.02 -6.15
N VAL A 158 12.68 -16.08 -6.23
CA VAL A 158 11.60 -16.35 -5.27
C VAL A 158 12.17 -16.50 -3.86
N LYS A 159 13.21 -17.32 -3.67
CA LYS A 159 13.88 -17.45 -2.37
C LYS A 159 14.46 -16.15 -1.84
N LYS A 160 15.00 -15.29 -2.71
CA LYS A 160 15.46 -13.94 -2.33
C LYS A 160 14.29 -13.06 -1.87
N SER A 161 13.16 -13.15 -2.56
CA SER A 161 11.94 -12.40 -2.23
C SER A 161 11.33 -12.88 -0.91
N GLU A 162 11.29 -14.20 -0.67
CA GLU A 162 10.87 -14.81 0.60
C GLU A 162 11.75 -14.33 1.76
N LYS A 163 13.09 -14.36 1.58
CA LYS A 163 14.03 -13.85 2.59
C LYS A 163 13.84 -12.35 2.85
N PHE A 164 13.61 -11.57 1.81
CA PHE A 164 13.35 -10.14 1.96
C PHE A 164 12.04 -9.91 2.72
N TYR A 165 11.01 -10.68 2.42
CA TYR A 165 9.72 -10.61 3.11
C TYR A 165 9.83 -11.00 4.58
N SER A 166 10.58 -12.06 4.92
CA SER A 166 10.81 -12.44 6.32
C SER A 166 11.54 -11.34 7.09
N ILE A 167 12.55 -10.70 6.46
CA ILE A 167 13.26 -9.55 7.06
C ILE A 167 12.30 -8.38 7.30
N LEU A 168 11.39 -8.10 6.36
CA LEU A 168 10.38 -7.05 6.53
C LEU A 168 9.43 -7.35 7.69
N ILE A 169 8.97 -8.60 7.83
CA ILE A 169 8.11 -9.02 8.95
C ILE A 169 8.85 -8.84 10.28
N GLU A 170 10.10 -9.29 10.39
CA GLU A 170 10.89 -9.12 11.62
C GLU A 170 11.13 -7.64 11.96
N LYS A 171 11.37 -6.82 10.94
CA LYS A 171 11.52 -5.37 11.11
C LYS A 171 10.22 -4.71 11.58
N ARG A 172 9.07 -5.11 11.06
CA ARG A 172 7.77 -4.60 11.54
C ARG A 172 7.45 -5.12 12.93
N LEU A 173 7.71 -6.39 13.23
CA LEU A 173 7.53 -6.98 14.55
C LEU A 173 8.36 -6.23 15.60
N SER A 174 9.64 -5.92 15.32
CA SER A 174 10.46 -5.12 16.22
C SER A 174 9.93 -3.69 16.40
N GLN A 175 9.43 -3.05 15.34
CA GLN A 175 8.78 -1.74 15.44
C GLN A 175 7.51 -1.77 16.30
N GLU A 176 6.67 -2.80 16.17
CA GLU A 176 5.47 -2.94 16.99
C GLU A 176 5.81 -3.31 18.44
N LEU A 177 6.81 -4.17 18.67
CA LEU A 177 7.29 -4.48 20.02
C LEU A 177 7.83 -3.24 20.75
N ASN A 178 8.51 -2.33 20.04
CA ASN A 178 9.00 -1.08 20.62
C ASN A 178 7.88 -0.11 21.04
N LYS A 179 6.65 -0.30 20.52
CA LYS A 179 5.47 0.49 20.91
C LYS A 179 4.76 -0.08 22.15
N ILE A 180 5.13 -1.28 22.59
CA ILE A 180 4.55 -1.92 23.77
C ILE A 180 5.15 -1.30 25.04
N PRO A 181 4.34 -0.89 26.04
CA PRO A 181 4.86 -0.43 27.33
C PRO A 181 5.74 -1.50 28.00
N GLU A 182 6.84 -1.10 28.64
CA GLU A 182 7.76 -2.04 29.31
C GLU A 182 7.11 -2.83 30.45
N ASP A 183 6.01 -2.30 30.99
CA ASP A 183 5.24 -2.87 32.09
C ASP A 183 4.28 -4.01 31.65
N THR A 184 4.26 -4.32 30.36
CA THR A 184 3.37 -5.35 29.80
C THR A 184 3.91 -6.75 30.11
N ALA A 185 3.03 -7.66 30.54
CA ALA A 185 3.44 -9.01 30.92
C ALA A 185 4.12 -9.73 29.74
N LYS A 186 5.29 -10.34 29.99
CA LYS A 186 6.08 -11.09 28.98
C LYS A 186 5.24 -12.13 28.23
N ILE A 187 4.26 -12.74 28.90
CA ILE A 187 3.33 -13.72 28.32
C ILE A 187 2.48 -13.11 27.20
N LEU A 188 1.94 -11.89 27.39
CA LEU A 188 1.16 -11.19 26.37
C LEU A 188 2.02 -10.76 25.18
N VAL A 189 3.28 -10.41 25.44
CA VAL A 189 4.24 -10.07 24.39
C VAL A 189 4.59 -11.29 23.54
N ASP A 190 4.76 -12.46 24.16
CA ASP A 190 5.06 -13.69 23.44
C ASP A 190 3.83 -14.24 22.69
N ASP A 191 2.62 -14.08 23.25
CA ASP A 191 1.37 -14.39 22.55
C ASP A 191 1.15 -13.46 21.34
N PHE A 192 1.49 -12.17 21.47
CA PHE A 192 1.46 -11.23 20.35
C PHE A 192 2.45 -11.63 19.25
N LYS A 193 3.69 -12.01 19.60
CA LYS A 193 4.69 -12.47 18.61
C LYS A 193 4.21 -13.70 17.84
N LYS A 194 3.49 -14.62 18.49
CA LYS A 194 2.90 -15.79 17.81
C LYS A 194 1.80 -15.37 16.85
N ALA A 195 0.86 -14.54 17.31
CA ALA A 195 -0.23 -14.02 16.48
C ALA A 195 0.28 -13.20 15.29
N TYR A 196 1.33 -12.39 15.47
CA TYR A 196 1.94 -11.58 14.42
C TYR A 196 2.65 -12.41 13.33
N ARG A 197 3.11 -13.62 13.67
CA ARG A 197 3.71 -14.55 12.69
C ARG A 197 2.65 -15.23 11.83
N GLU A 198 1.45 -15.42 12.36
CA GLU A 198 0.31 -15.98 11.64
C GLU A 198 -0.32 -14.90 10.74
N ASP A 199 -0.53 -13.69 11.28
CA ASP A 199 -1.11 -12.55 10.56
C ASP A 199 -0.23 -11.27 10.74
N PRO A 200 0.64 -10.94 9.76
CA PRO A 200 1.62 -9.85 9.86
C PRO A 200 1.05 -8.41 9.87
N ASP A 201 -0.26 -8.25 9.66
CA ASP A 201 -0.93 -6.94 9.61
C ASP A 201 -1.58 -6.56 10.95
N ILE A 202 -1.55 -7.44 11.96
CA ILE A 202 -2.15 -7.19 13.27
C ILE A 202 -1.28 -6.21 14.07
N THR A 203 -1.89 -5.12 14.53
CA THR A 203 -1.27 -4.19 15.50
C THR A 203 -1.44 -4.69 16.94
N PHE A 204 -0.56 -4.25 17.85
CA PHE A 204 -0.68 -4.63 19.27
C PHE A 204 -2.03 -4.21 19.87
N GLN A 205 -2.58 -3.06 19.45
CA GLN A 205 -3.89 -2.58 19.90
C GLN A 205 -5.06 -3.42 19.39
N SER A 206 -5.02 -3.87 18.13
CA SER A 206 -6.04 -4.79 17.61
C SER A 206 -5.96 -6.15 18.30
N PHE A 207 -4.76 -6.64 18.56
CA PHE A 207 -4.55 -7.88 19.32
C PHE A 207 -5.12 -7.79 20.74
N LEU A 208 -4.89 -6.67 21.45
CA LEU A 208 -5.48 -6.44 22.77
C LEU A 208 -7.00 -6.40 22.71
N ARG A 209 -7.59 -5.69 21.73
CA ARG A 209 -9.05 -5.62 21.55
C ARG A 209 -9.65 -6.98 21.24
N ASP A 210 -8.96 -7.82 20.48
CA ASP A 210 -9.45 -9.16 20.13
C ASP A 210 -9.31 -10.14 21.31
N ILE A 211 -8.25 -10.01 22.11
CA ILE A 211 -8.15 -10.70 23.40
C ILE A 211 -9.27 -10.25 24.35
N GLU A 212 -9.53 -8.95 24.44
CA GLU A 212 -10.60 -8.40 25.28
C GLU A 212 -11.99 -8.85 24.84
N LYS A 213 -12.21 -9.02 23.53
CA LYS A 213 -13.45 -9.59 22.97
C LYS A 213 -13.57 -11.09 23.19
N ARG A 214 -12.45 -11.83 23.18
CA ARG A 214 -12.44 -13.30 23.36
C ARG A 214 -12.49 -13.73 24.82
N LEU A 215 -12.01 -12.92 25.76
CA LEU A 215 -12.04 -13.24 27.19
C LEU A 215 -13.42 -12.91 27.79
N THR A 216 -14.06 -13.90 28.41
CA THR A 216 -15.25 -13.65 29.25
C THR A 216 -14.85 -12.94 30.55
N LYS A 217 -15.77 -12.19 31.19
CA LYS A 217 -15.52 -11.40 32.42
C LYS A 217 -14.79 -12.18 33.54
N LYS A 218 -14.98 -13.50 33.62
CA LYS A 218 -14.35 -14.37 34.63
C LYS A 218 -12.84 -14.53 34.42
N ASP A 219 -12.38 -14.70 33.18
CA ASP A 219 -10.95 -14.88 32.88
C ASP A 219 -10.15 -13.58 33.05
N LEU A 220 -10.79 -12.42 32.82
CA LEU A 220 -10.22 -11.10 33.09
C LEU A 220 -9.99 -10.88 34.59
N ASP A 221 -10.93 -11.32 35.43
CA ASP A 221 -10.79 -11.23 36.90
C ASP A 221 -9.72 -12.18 37.43
N GLU A 222 -9.59 -13.38 36.86
CA GLU A 222 -8.52 -14.32 37.22
C GLU A 222 -7.13 -13.81 36.81
N ARG A 223 -6.99 -13.24 35.61
CA ARG A 223 -5.73 -12.61 35.18
C ARG A 223 -5.39 -11.38 36.01
N LYS A 224 -6.36 -10.54 36.37
CA LYS A 224 -6.15 -9.40 37.29
C LYS A 224 -5.73 -9.87 38.68
N LYS A 225 -6.34 -10.95 39.21
CA LYS A 225 -5.93 -11.57 40.48
C LYS A 225 -4.51 -12.14 40.39
N PHE A 226 -4.14 -12.76 39.27
CA PHE A 226 -2.79 -13.28 39.05
C PHE A 226 -1.73 -12.18 38.98
N ILE A 227 -2.04 -11.05 38.32
CA ILE A 227 -1.15 -9.88 38.25
C ILE A 227 -0.96 -9.28 39.65
N LYS A 228 -2.03 -9.13 40.44
CA LYS A 228 -1.93 -8.65 41.83
C LYS A 228 -1.07 -9.58 42.69
N LYS A 229 -1.30 -10.91 42.63
CA LYS A 229 -0.49 -11.89 43.36
C LYS A 229 0.99 -11.85 42.98
N ASN A 230 1.32 -11.63 41.71
CA ASN A 230 2.72 -11.52 41.29
C ASN A 230 3.37 -10.20 41.75
N LYS A 231 2.61 -9.10 41.83
CA LYS A 231 3.11 -7.84 42.43
C LYS A 231 3.37 -8.03 43.93
N GLU A 232 2.41 -8.61 44.65
CA GLU A 232 2.53 -8.95 46.08
C GLU A 232 3.72 -9.89 46.34
N LYS A 233 3.93 -10.90 45.48
CA LYS A 233 5.08 -11.81 45.60
C LYS A 233 6.42 -11.10 45.39
N LYS A 234 6.52 -10.19 44.42
CA LYS A 234 7.73 -9.39 44.21
C LYS A 234 8.00 -8.44 45.38
N GLU A 235 6.95 -7.84 45.95
CA GLU A 235 7.07 -7.00 47.14
C GLU A 235 7.52 -7.83 48.36
N LEU A 236 6.95 -9.02 48.57
CA LEU A 236 7.40 -9.97 49.59
C LEU A 236 8.86 -10.38 49.40
N GLU A 237 9.29 -10.70 48.18
CA GLU A 237 10.69 -11.04 47.90
C GLU A 237 11.64 -9.87 48.18
N LYS A 238 11.23 -8.62 47.87
CA LYS A 238 12.00 -7.42 48.24
C LYS A 238 12.09 -7.25 49.75
N LEU A 239 10.98 -7.46 50.47
CA LEU A 239 10.93 -7.37 51.94
C LEU A 239 11.78 -8.46 52.61
N ILE A 240 11.75 -9.70 52.11
CA ILE A 240 12.60 -10.81 52.59
C ILE A 240 14.07 -10.46 52.40
N LYS A 241 14.47 -9.99 51.21
CA LYS A 241 15.85 -9.56 50.96
C LYS A 241 16.28 -8.40 51.85
N ALA A 242 15.40 -7.43 52.10
CA ALA A 242 15.66 -6.34 53.02
C ALA A 242 15.84 -6.84 54.46
N GLN A 243 15.02 -7.80 54.90
CA GLN A 243 15.10 -8.40 56.22
C GLN A 243 16.36 -9.26 56.41
N GLU A 244 16.76 -10.02 55.38
CA GLU A 244 18.02 -10.77 55.36
C GLU A 244 19.22 -9.84 55.42
N ALA A 245 19.22 -8.75 54.66
CA ALA A 245 20.27 -7.74 54.70
C ALA A 245 20.36 -7.05 56.08
N GLN A 246 19.23 -6.78 56.74
CA GLN A 246 19.20 -6.25 58.10
C GLN A 246 19.75 -7.26 59.13
N LYS A 247 19.38 -8.54 59.02
CA LYS A 247 19.90 -9.60 59.89
C LYS A 247 21.41 -9.77 59.73
N GLN A 248 21.91 -9.75 58.50
CA GLN A 248 23.34 -9.82 58.21
C GLN A 248 24.08 -8.59 58.76
N ALA A 249 23.54 -7.39 58.58
CA ALA A 249 24.14 -6.16 59.14
C ALA A 249 24.20 -6.20 60.67
N TYR A 250 23.18 -6.77 61.32
CA TYR A 250 23.15 -6.95 62.77
C TYR A 250 24.16 -8.01 63.26
N GLN A 251 24.26 -9.15 62.55
CA GLN A 251 25.27 -10.17 62.83
C GLN A 251 26.70 -9.63 62.62
N ASP A 252 26.91 -8.83 61.58
CA ASP A 252 28.18 -8.16 61.31
C ASP A 252 28.54 -7.18 62.43
N TYR A 253 27.57 -6.45 62.98
CA TYR A 253 27.78 -5.53 64.11
C TYR A 253 28.17 -6.27 65.40
N LEU A 254 27.59 -7.44 65.65
CA LEU A 254 27.91 -8.24 66.84
C LEU A 254 29.23 -8.99 66.73
N SER A 255 29.68 -9.32 65.51
CA SER A 255 30.87 -10.15 65.28
C SER A 255 32.13 -9.36 64.98
N LEU A 256 32.01 -8.15 64.42
CA LEU A 256 33.14 -7.31 64.04
C LEU A 256 33.42 -6.25 65.10
N SER A 257 34.68 -5.83 65.22
CA SER A 257 35.02 -4.66 66.01
C SER A 257 34.41 -3.39 65.38
N ASP A 258 34.06 -2.38 66.20
CA ASP A 258 33.42 -1.13 65.74
C ASP A 258 34.17 -0.49 64.55
N ARG A 259 35.50 -0.52 64.59
CA ARG A 259 36.36 0.05 63.55
C ARG A 259 36.27 -0.72 62.22
N GLU A 260 36.13 -2.04 62.28
CA GLU A 260 35.99 -2.90 61.10
C GLU A 260 34.58 -2.85 60.51
N PHE A 261 33.57 -2.79 61.38
CA PHE A 261 32.18 -2.58 60.98
C PHE A 261 32.01 -1.24 60.25
N GLU A 262 32.55 -0.15 60.79
CA GLU A 262 32.55 1.14 60.11
C GLU A 262 33.30 1.10 58.78
N ARG A 263 34.44 0.40 58.71
CA ARG A 263 35.20 0.22 57.47
C ARG A 263 34.38 -0.53 56.41
N LYS A 264 33.64 -1.58 56.79
CA LYS A 264 32.76 -2.34 55.90
C LYS A 264 31.57 -1.50 55.42
N ARG A 265 30.93 -0.74 56.33
CA ARG A 265 29.83 0.19 56.01
C ARG A 265 30.27 1.33 55.09
N ARG A 266 31.49 1.85 55.27
CA ARG A 266 32.08 2.85 54.38
C ARG A 266 32.38 2.26 52.99
N LYS A 267 32.81 0.99 52.92
CA LYS A 267 33.04 0.30 51.64
C LYS A 267 31.75 0.01 50.88
N SER A 268 30.67 -0.38 51.55
CA SER A 268 29.37 -0.65 50.88
C SER A 268 28.66 0.60 50.38
N LYS A 269 28.87 1.76 51.03
CA LYS A 269 28.36 3.06 50.57
C LYS A 269 29.15 3.67 49.39
N ARG A 270 30.32 3.12 49.05
CA ARG A 270 31.09 3.59 47.88
C ARG A 270 30.46 2.99 46.62
N GLU A 271 29.95 3.85 45.74
CA GLU A 271 29.59 3.43 44.39
C GLU A 271 30.85 3.00 43.64
N LYS A 272 30.80 1.83 42.97
CA LYS A 272 31.91 1.40 42.13
C LYS A 272 31.82 2.16 40.81
N LEU A 273 32.99 2.50 40.24
CA LEU A 273 33.07 3.14 38.92
C LEU A 273 32.38 2.33 37.80
N SER A 274 32.29 1.01 37.94
CA SER A 274 31.53 0.13 37.05
C SER A 274 30.04 0.47 37.00
N ASP A 275 29.47 0.84 38.15
CA ASP A 275 28.02 1.01 38.33
C ASP A 275 27.56 2.37 37.80
N LEU A 276 28.46 3.36 37.74
CA LEU A 276 28.24 4.67 37.11
C LEU A 276 28.16 4.58 35.58
N VAL A 277 28.92 3.68 34.96
CA VAL A 277 28.91 3.47 33.51
C VAL A 277 27.62 2.78 33.06
N GLU A 278 27.05 1.90 33.88
CA GLU A 278 25.76 1.26 33.59
C GLU A 278 24.56 2.19 33.80
N LYS A 279 24.57 3.05 34.84
CA LYS A 279 23.52 4.06 35.07
C LYS A 279 23.38 5.07 33.91
N THR A 280 24.47 5.42 33.22
CA THR A 280 24.38 6.32 32.04
C THR A 280 23.68 5.71 30.82
N LYS A 281 23.47 4.39 30.77
CA LYS A 281 22.75 3.73 29.66
C LYS A 281 21.26 3.53 29.95
N GLN A 282 20.82 3.69 31.20
CA GLN A 282 19.41 3.65 31.59
C GLN A 282 18.90 5.08 31.71
N THR A 283 18.27 5.58 30.63
CA THR A 283 17.42 6.77 30.71
C THR A 283 16.12 6.39 31.42
N GLU A 284 16.18 6.25 32.75
CA GLU A 284 14.98 6.19 33.57
C GLU A 284 14.23 7.52 33.41
N LYS A 285 13.06 7.46 32.79
CA LYS A 285 12.08 8.55 32.83
C LYS A 285 11.71 8.76 34.30
N ILE A 286 12.18 9.85 34.86
CA ILE A 286 11.81 10.31 36.19
C ILE A 286 10.29 10.57 36.17
N GLU A 287 9.50 9.75 36.86
CA GLU A 287 8.09 10.06 37.15
C GLU A 287 8.06 11.24 38.12
N ILE A 288 7.50 12.35 37.67
CA ILE A 288 7.43 13.60 38.42
C ILE A 288 6.26 13.49 39.40
N THR A 289 6.55 13.29 40.70
CA THR A 289 5.58 13.46 41.78
C THR A 289 5.48 14.94 42.20
N GLU A 290 4.34 15.35 42.79
CA GLU A 290 4.05 16.74 43.17
C GLU A 290 5.14 17.38 44.07
N GLU A 291 5.75 16.59 44.96
CA GLU A 291 6.87 17.04 45.80
C GLU A 291 8.15 17.34 45.02
N ILE A 292 8.38 16.63 43.90
CA ILE A 292 9.55 16.83 43.03
C ILE A 292 9.33 18.09 42.19
N THR A 293 8.12 18.37 41.73
CA THR A 293 7.77 19.65 41.08
C THR A 293 7.94 20.85 42.00
N GLU A 294 7.47 20.79 43.25
CA GLU A 294 7.66 21.90 44.19
C GLU A 294 9.14 22.16 44.49
N LYS A 295 9.95 21.10 44.60
CA LYS A 295 11.40 21.24 44.79
C LYS A 295 12.06 21.81 43.54
N ILE A 296 11.65 21.39 42.34
CA ILE A 296 12.15 21.94 41.07
C ILE A 296 11.74 23.41 40.93
N GLU A 297 10.52 23.81 41.31
CA GLU A 297 10.08 25.20 41.27
C GLU A 297 10.83 26.06 42.28
N LYS A 298 11.02 25.59 43.52
CA LYS A 298 11.86 26.28 44.51
C LYS A 298 13.31 26.39 44.05
N PHE A 299 13.81 25.42 43.29
CA PHE A 299 15.16 25.45 42.73
C PHE A 299 15.25 26.41 41.53
N LYS A 300 14.25 26.41 40.63
CA LYS A 300 14.15 27.37 39.51
C LYS A 300 14.00 28.80 39.99
N ALA A 301 13.22 29.05 41.04
CA ALA A 301 13.08 30.38 41.65
C ALA A 301 14.41 30.87 42.25
N LYS A 302 15.23 29.97 42.82
CA LYS A 302 16.58 30.32 43.30
C LYS A 302 17.61 30.51 42.18
N LEU A 303 17.35 29.97 40.99
CA LEU A 303 18.23 30.09 39.83
C LEU A 303 17.90 31.27 38.92
N GLY A 304 16.63 31.71 38.89
CA GLY A 304 16.11 32.72 37.96
C GLY A 304 16.89 34.02 37.96
N ASP A 305 17.10 34.63 39.13
CA ASP A 305 17.62 36.00 39.17
C ASP A 305 19.13 36.07 38.91
N SER A 306 19.93 35.18 39.52
CA SER A 306 21.40 35.26 39.41
C SER A 306 21.98 34.65 38.13
N PHE A 307 21.24 33.77 37.43
CA PHE A 307 21.73 33.04 36.27
C PHE A 307 21.34 33.70 34.95
N GLN A 308 20.15 34.31 34.87
CA GLN A 308 19.72 35.07 33.69
C GLN A 308 20.54 36.34 33.50
N GLU A 309 20.87 37.08 34.56
CA GLU A 309 21.70 38.30 34.48
C GLU A 309 23.13 38.05 33.98
N LYS A 310 23.68 36.85 34.22
CA LYS A 310 25.11 36.58 34.03
C LYS A 310 25.43 35.76 32.78
N TYR A 311 24.47 34.97 32.28
CA TYR A 311 24.73 33.97 31.24
C TYR A 311 23.67 33.85 30.15
N MET A 312 22.56 34.59 30.20
CA MET A 312 21.61 34.67 29.10
C MET A 312 21.76 36.01 28.38
N ILE A 313 22.40 35.93 27.21
CA ILE A 313 22.43 36.98 26.19
C ILE A 313 20.98 37.35 25.87
N GLN A 314 20.64 38.63 26.06
CA GLN A 314 19.31 39.17 25.74
C GLN A 314 19.04 38.97 24.23
N GLN A 315 17.82 38.58 23.89
CA GLN A 315 17.34 38.30 22.54
C GLN A 315 17.24 39.58 21.67
N ASP A 316 18.36 40.24 21.39
CA ASP A 316 18.43 41.41 20.50
C ASP A 316 19.59 41.33 19.48
N ASP A 317 19.99 40.12 19.07
CA ASP A 317 20.99 39.92 17.99
C ASP A 317 20.38 39.21 16.77
N GLU A 318 19.24 39.70 16.27
CA GLU A 318 18.85 39.52 14.86
C GLU A 318 19.48 40.61 13.95
N GLU A 319 20.70 41.07 14.24
CA GLU A 319 21.45 41.88 13.27
C GLU A 319 22.11 40.96 12.24
N ASP A 320 21.58 41.01 11.02
CA ASP A 320 22.08 40.33 9.82
C ASP A 320 23.62 40.46 9.76
N PRO A 321 24.40 39.36 9.73
CA PRO A 321 25.87 39.38 9.92
C PRO A 321 26.63 40.27 8.92
N ILE A 322 26.00 40.61 7.79
CA ILE A 322 26.50 41.59 6.82
C ILE A 322 26.53 43.01 7.39
N ASN A 323 25.54 43.40 8.21
CA ASN A 323 25.48 44.70 8.86
C ASN A 323 26.54 44.85 9.96
N ILE A 324 26.84 43.77 10.69
CA ILE A 324 27.96 43.74 11.65
C ILE A 324 29.29 44.00 10.94
N ILE A 325 29.50 43.39 9.76
CA ILE A 325 30.71 43.62 8.94
C ILE A 325 30.76 45.05 8.40
N ARG A 326 29.62 45.62 7.98
CA ARG A 326 29.53 47.01 7.51
C ARG A 326 29.82 48.01 8.64
N LYS A 327 29.20 47.86 9.81
CA LYS A 327 29.48 48.69 11.00
C LYS A 327 30.95 48.61 11.40
N ARG A 328 31.56 47.41 11.42
CA ARG A 328 32.99 47.25 11.70
C ARG A 328 33.90 47.95 10.68
N LYS A 329 33.53 47.96 9.40
CA LYS A 329 34.27 48.71 8.37
C LYS A 329 34.14 50.21 8.59
N GLU A 330 32.94 50.71 8.86
CA GLU A 330 32.71 52.13 9.14
C GLU A 330 33.44 52.59 10.42
N GLU A 331 33.45 51.77 11.46
CA GLU A 331 34.19 52.07 12.70
C GLU A 331 35.70 52.09 12.46
N LYS A 332 36.24 51.11 11.72
CA LYS A 332 37.66 51.15 11.33
C LYS A 332 38.01 52.34 10.44
N GLU A 333 37.12 52.74 9.53
CA GLU A 333 37.33 53.97 8.74
C GLU A 333 37.27 55.23 9.60
N LYS A 334 36.37 55.28 10.59
CA LYS A 334 36.30 56.38 11.57
C LYS A 334 37.53 56.42 12.47
N GLU A 335 38.01 55.27 12.94
CA GLU A 335 39.26 55.17 13.69
C GLU A 335 40.43 55.60 12.83
N TYR A 336 40.52 55.13 11.59
CA TYR A 336 41.56 55.53 10.66
C TYR A 336 41.53 57.04 10.37
N LYS A 337 40.34 57.63 10.18
CA LYS A 337 40.17 59.09 10.06
C LYS A 337 40.56 59.83 11.34
N LYS A 338 40.22 59.32 12.52
CA LYS A 338 40.67 59.90 13.80
C LYS A 338 42.18 59.83 13.97
N TYR A 339 42.82 58.72 13.57
CA TYR A 339 44.26 58.59 13.56
C TYR A 339 44.90 59.56 12.56
N LEU A 340 44.38 59.67 11.33
CA LEU A 340 44.82 60.66 10.35
C LEU A 340 44.65 62.11 10.83
N ASN A 341 43.55 62.42 11.52
CA ASN A 341 43.33 63.74 12.09
C ASN A 341 44.30 64.04 13.23
N LYS A 342 44.62 63.05 14.09
CA LYS A 342 45.68 63.21 15.11
C LYS A 342 47.03 63.57 14.49
N PHE A 343 47.39 62.96 13.36
CA PHE A 343 48.63 63.30 12.65
C PHE A 343 48.57 64.66 11.91
N LYS A 344 47.38 65.21 11.67
CA LYS A 344 47.20 66.55 11.07
C LYS A 344 47.02 67.67 12.10
N GLU A 345 46.77 67.33 13.36
CA GLU A 345 46.75 68.27 14.49
C GLU A 345 48.13 68.41 15.15
N ASP A 346 49.08 67.53 14.81
CA ASP A 346 50.50 67.55 15.23
C ASP A 346 51.45 68.14 14.13
N GLU A 347 50.90 68.77 13.08
CA GLU A 347 51.57 69.72 12.16
C GLU A 347 50.95 71.12 12.35
#